data_AF-A0AAE3C8K0-F1
#
_entry.id   AF-A0AAE3C8K0-F1
#
_cell.length_a   1.000
_cell.length_b   1.000
_cell.length_c   1.000
_cell.angle_alpha   90.00
_cell.angle_beta   90.00
_cell.angle_gamma   90.00
#
_symmetry.space_group_name_H-M   'P 1'
#
loop_
_entity.id
_entity.type
_entity.pdbx_description
1 polymer ?
#
loop_
_entity_poly.entity_id
_entity_poly.type
_entity_poly.pdbx_seq_one_letter_code
_entity_poly.pdbx_strand_id
1 'polypeptide(L)'
;MVQSVMIPWSAWYGKEEYVLEFPDTWSIQLFCMRDAEEITSLEILETAIKNPIGAPSLQEIARGKKNAVIVVEDISRPTRAEPICEIVLKELNEAGISNENITLIAALGAHQ
;
A
#
# COMPACT_ATOMS: atom_id res chain seq x y z
N MET A 1 -1.47 -32.46 28.62
CA MET A 1 -0.51 -32.18 27.54
C MET A 1 -0.76 -30.75 27.07
N VAL A 2 0.04 -30.21 26.14
CA VAL A 2 -0.17 -28.87 25.58
C VAL A 2 -0.45 -28.96 24.08
N GLN A 3 -1.25 -28.03 23.57
CA GLN A 3 -1.46 -27.79 22.14
C GLN A 3 -0.85 -26.43 21.78
N SER A 4 -0.42 -26.25 20.54
CA SER A 4 0.25 -25.04 20.09
C SER A 4 -0.43 -24.43 18.87
N VAL A 5 -0.46 -23.10 18.80
CA VAL A 5 -0.94 -22.33 17.64
C VAL A 5 0.12 -21.33 17.24
N MET A 6 0.44 -21.29 15.94
CA MET A 6 1.35 -20.30 15.37
C MET A 6 0.55 -19.10 14.86
N ILE A 7 0.99 -17.91 15.20
CA ILE A 7 0.38 -16.65 14.72
C ILE A 7 1.42 -15.77 14.03
N PRO A 8 1.02 -14.98 13.02
CA PRO A 8 1.86 -13.92 12.50
C PRO A 8 2.25 -12.95 13.62
N TRP A 9 3.52 -12.57 13.65
CA TRP A 9 4.08 -11.67 14.65
C TRP A 9 5.01 -10.66 14.00
N SER A 10 5.39 -9.64 14.77
CA SER A 10 6.38 -8.65 14.34
C SER A 10 5.97 -7.89 13.07
N ALA A 11 4.66 -7.67 12.89
CA ALA A 11 4.17 -6.78 11.82
C ALA A 11 4.99 -5.48 11.86
N TRP A 12 5.40 -4.98 10.69
CA TRP A 12 6.27 -3.80 10.50
C TRP A 12 7.78 -4.02 10.69
N TYR A 13 8.19 -5.08 11.36
CA TYR A 13 9.59 -5.36 11.67
C TYR A 13 10.10 -6.69 11.07
N GLY A 14 9.19 -7.52 10.55
CA GLY A 14 9.50 -8.75 9.84
C GLY A 14 8.24 -9.55 9.49
N LYS A 15 8.45 -10.72 8.88
CA LYS A 15 7.42 -11.76 8.72
C LYS A 15 7.79 -12.91 9.66
N GLU A 16 7.58 -12.71 10.96
CA GLU A 16 7.89 -13.70 11.98
C GLU A 16 6.64 -14.48 12.37
N GLU A 17 6.84 -15.68 12.92
CA GLU A 17 5.79 -16.48 13.53
C GLU A 17 6.06 -16.59 15.02
N TYR A 18 5.00 -16.46 15.84
CA TYR A 18 5.07 -16.66 17.28
C TYR A 18 4.23 -17.87 17.70
N VAL A 19 4.83 -18.74 18.51
CA VAL A 19 4.17 -19.95 19.00
C VAL A 19 3.49 -19.65 20.33
N LEU A 20 2.17 -19.82 20.37
CA LEU A 20 1.37 -19.79 21.58
C LEU A 20 1.06 -21.22 22.04
N GLU A 21 1.25 -21.49 23.33
CA GLU A 21 0.97 -22.80 23.94
C GLU A 21 -0.26 -22.72 24.84
N PHE A 22 -1.12 -23.72 24.75
CA PHE A 22 -2.38 -23.82 25.50
C PHE A 22 -2.56 -25.22 26.09
N PRO A 23 -3.35 -25.38 27.16
CA PRO A 23 -3.78 -26.70 27.62
C PRO A 23 -4.51 -27.47 26.53
N ASP A 24 -4.24 -28.76 26.39
CA ASP A 24 -4.93 -29.67 25.46
C ASP A 24 -6.44 -29.79 25.68
N THR A 25 -6.91 -29.45 26.88
CA THR A 25 -8.35 -29.42 27.23
C THR A 25 -9.13 -28.26 26.61
N TRP A 26 -8.45 -27.25 26.06
CA TRP A 26 -9.11 -26.07 25.50
C TRP A 26 -9.55 -26.31 24.06
N SER A 27 -10.70 -25.74 23.67
CA SER A 27 -11.09 -25.66 22.26
C SER A 27 -10.57 -24.34 21.69
N ILE A 28 -9.59 -24.41 20.80
CA ILE A 28 -8.98 -23.23 20.18
C ILE A 28 -9.51 -23.05 18.75
N GLN A 29 -9.86 -21.83 18.39
CA GLN A 29 -10.25 -21.45 17.04
C GLN A 29 -9.40 -20.26 16.59
N LEU A 30 -8.77 -20.39 15.43
CA LEU A 30 -8.00 -19.31 14.80
C LEU A 30 -8.84 -18.68 13.69
N PHE A 31 -9.08 -17.38 13.82
CA PHE A 31 -9.77 -16.59 12.80
C PHE A 31 -8.76 -15.74 12.03
N CYS A 32 -8.42 -16.19 10.83
CA CYS A 32 -7.53 -15.45 9.94
C CYS A 32 -8.32 -14.52 9.03
N MET A 33 -7.67 -13.44 8.58
CA MET A 33 -8.18 -12.66 7.47
C MET A 33 -8.28 -13.55 6.22
N ARG A 34 -9.24 -13.26 5.35
CA ARG A 34 -9.25 -13.85 4.00
C ARG A 34 -8.10 -13.23 3.24
N ASP A 35 -7.03 -14.01 3.08
CA ASP A 35 -5.81 -13.53 2.45
C ASP A 35 -5.98 -13.27 0.95
N ALA A 36 -5.04 -12.53 0.37
CA ALA A 36 -4.97 -12.25 -1.05
C ALA A 36 -3.57 -12.52 -1.59
N GLU A 37 -3.45 -12.79 -2.88
CA GLU A 37 -2.14 -12.93 -3.50
C GLU A 37 -1.35 -11.61 -3.40
N GLU A 38 -0.07 -11.72 -3.04
CA GLU A 38 0.82 -10.57 -2.92
C GLU A 38 1.00 -9.88 -4.29
N ILE A 39 0.86 -8.55 -4.33
CA ILE A 39 1.14 -7.76 -5.53
C ILE A 39 2.66 -7.64 -5.67
N THR A 40 3.23 -8.53 -6.46
CA THR A 40 4.68 -8.61 -6.70
C THR A 40 5.11 -7.88 -7.98
N SER A 41 4.23 -7.76 -8.98
CA SER A 41 4.54 -7.17 -10.28
C SER A 41 4.20 -5.68 -10.36
N LEU A 42 5.13 -4.88 -10.90
CA LEU A 42 4.89 -3.48 -11.26
C LEU A 42 3.81 -3.33 -12.34
N GLU A 43 3.67 -4.31 -13.23
CA GLU A 43 2.69 -4.29 -14.31
C GLU A 43 1.24 -4.25 -13.79
N ILE A 44 0.98 -4.94 -12.67
CA ILE A 44 -0.33 -4.92 -12.01
C ILE A 44 -0.63 -3.51 -11.48
N LEU A 45 0.36 -2.85 -10.86
CA LEU A 45 0.23 -1.48 -10.37
C LEU A 45 -0.01 -0.51 -11.52
N GLU A 46 0.77 -0.60 -12.60
CA GLU A 46 0.59 0.23 -13.79
C GLU A 46 -0.81 0.07 -14.39
N THR A 47 -1.25 -1.18 -14.54
CA THR A 47 -2.57 -1.50 -15.09
C THR A 47 -3.68 -0.90 -14.23
N ALA A 48 -3.58 -1.02 -12.91
CA ALA A 48 -4.57 -0.48 -11.99
C ALA A 48 -4.63 1.06 -12.05
N ILE A 49 -3.48 1.74 -12.09
CA ILE A 49 -3.42 3.21 -12.13
C ILE A 49 -3.94 3.76 -13.46
N LYS A 50 -3.62 3.10 -14.58
CA LYS A 50 -4.05 3.52 -15.93
C LYS A 50 -5.52 3.21 -16.23
N ASN A 51 -6.13 2.28 -15.49
CA ASN A 51 -7.52 1.86 -15.69
C ASN A 51 -8.36 2.12 -14.43
N PRO A 52 -8.64 3.40 -14.10
CA PRO A 52 -9.40 3.75 -12.91
C PRO A 52 -10.83 3.21 -12.95
N ILE A 53 -11.35 2.85 -11.77
CA ILE A 53 -12.72 2.35 -11.62
C ILE A 53 -13.66 3.54 -11.43
N GLY A 54 -14.54 3.78 -12.40
CA GLY A 54 -15.62 4.77 -12.28
C GLY A 54 -15.16 6.25 -12.33
N ALA A 55 -13.93 6.51 -12.79
CA ALA A 55 -13.39 7.86 -12.96
C ALA A 55 -12.60 7.99 -14.27
N PRO A 56 -12.35 9.21 -14.78
CA PRO A 56 -11.39 9.42 -15.86
C PRO A 56 -9.96 9.10 -15.42
N SER A 57 -9.08 8.83 -16.39
CA SER A 57 -7.65 8.62 -16.14
C SER A 57 -6.97 9.84 -15.52
N LEU A 58 -5.87 9.61 -14.80
CA LEU A 58 -5.09 10.71 -14.24
C LEU A 58 -4.59 11.66 -15.32
N GLN A 59 -4.17 11.12 -16.47
CA GLN A 59 -3.73 11.91 -17.62
C GLN A 59 -4.84 12.84 -18.15
N GLU A 60 -6.09 12.36 -18.21
CA GLU A 60 -7.24 13.19 -18.62
C GLU A 60 -7.52 14.30 -17.62
N ILE A 61 -7.47 14.00 -16.32
CA ILE A 61 -7.74 14.98 -15.25
C ILE A 61 -6.63 16.05 -15.19
N ALA A 62 -5.37 15.64 -15.40
CA ALA A 62 -4.20 16.49 -15.33
C ALA A 62 -3.98 17.36 -16.58
N ARG A 63 -4.60 17.03 -17.71
CA ARG A 63 -4.44 17.77 -18.97
C ARG A 63 -4.82 19.24 -18.79
N GLY A 64 -3.90 20.14 -19.13
CA GLY A 64 -4.08 21.59 -19.04
C GLY A 64 -4.04 22.16 -17.61
N LYS A 65 -3.72 21.35 -16.60
CA LYS A 65 -3.41 21.83 -15.24
C LYS A 65 -1.98 22.36 -15.18
N LYS A 66 -1.72 23.24 -14.21
CA LYS A 66 -0.41 23.88 -14.04
C LYS A 66 0.51 23.16 -13.06
N ASN A 67 -0.07 22.50 -12.06
CA ASN A 67 0.64 21.83 -10.99
C ASN A 67 -0.21 20.68 -10.44
N ALA A 68 0.45 19.82 -9.67
CA ALA A 68 -0.19 18.72 -8.96
C ALA A 68 0.40 18.58 -7.56
N VAL A 69 -0.40 18.08 -6.64
CA VAL A 69 0.05 17.70 -5.30
C VAL A 69 -0.25 16.22 -5.13
N ILE A 70 0.78 15.44 -4.83
CA ILE A 70 0.67 14.02 -4.52
C ILE A 70 0.81 13.89 -3.01
N VAL A 71 -0.25 13.37 -2.37
CA VAL A 71 -0.24 13.09 -0.94
C VAL A 71 0.15 11.62 -0.76
N VAL A 72 1.23 11.39 -0.03
CA VAL A 72 1.77 10.06 0.26
C VAL A 72 1.71 9.86 1.77
N GLU A 73 1.36 8.66 2.21
CA GLU A 73 1.39 8.32 3.63
C GLU A 73 2.82 8.29 4.21
N ASP A 74 2.90 8.21 5.53
CA ASP A 74 4.16 8.19 6.27
C ASP A 74 4.77 6.78 6.39
N ILE A 75 5.94 6.69 7.02
CA ILE A 75 6.67 5.42 7.18
C ILE A 75 5.95 4.41 8.08
N SER A 76 4.91 4.82 8.81
CA SER A 76 4.15 3.94 9.70
C SER A 76 3.13 3.07 8.96
N ARG A 77 3.11 3.14 7.62
CA ARG A 77 2.17 2.43 6.76
C ARG A 77 2.89 1.50 5.79
N PRO A 78 2.24 0.41 5.34
CA PRO A 78 2.92 -0.70 4.69
C PRO A 78 2.96 -0.52 3.19
N THR A 79 2.43 0.60 2.71
CA THR A 79 2.24 0.84 1.30
C THR A 79 3.58 0.96 0.62
N ARG A 80 3.68 0.27 -0.50
CA ARG A 80 4.83 0.37 -1.41
C ARG A 80 4.72 1.68 -2.18
N ALA A 81 4.96 2.79 -1.49
CA ALA A 81 4.71 4.13 -2.02
C ALA A 81 5.62 4.50 -3.21
N GLU A 82 6.89 4.09 -3.17
CA GLU A 82 7.87 4.37 -4.23
C GLU A 82 7.37 3.97 -5.64
N PRO A 83 7.06 2.69 -5.94
CA PRO A 83 6.62 2.31 -7.28
C PRO A 83 5.28 2.94 -7.68
N ILE A 84 4.38 3.20 -6.72
CA ILE A 84 3.11 3.89 -7.01
C ILE A 84 3.38 5.34 -7.42
N CYS A 85 4.23 6.05 -6.68
CA CYS A 85 4.60 7.43 -6.95
C CYS A 85 5.32 7.57 -8.30
N GLU A 86 6.23 6.65 -8.65
CA GLU A 86 6.91 6.66 -9.94
C GLU A 86 5.93 6.57 -11.11
N ILE A 87 4.93 5.68 -11.03
CA ILE A 87 3.89 5.54 -12.06
C ILE A 87 3.02 6.80 -12.14
N VAL A 88 2.60 7.34 -10.98
CA VAL A 88 1.81 8.58 -10.92
C VAL A 88 2.56 9.78 -11.50
N LEU A 89 3.85 9.93 -11.18
CA LEU A 89 4.70 10.98 -11.73
C LEU A 89 4.79 10.89 -13.25
N LYS A 90 4.96 9.67 -13.79
CA LYS A 90 4.96 9.43 -15.24
C LYS A 90 3.66 9.90 -15.90
N GLU A 91 2.50 9.51 -15.35
CA GLU A 91 1.19 9.92 -15.88
C GLU A 91 1.00 11.45 -15.87
N LEU A 92 1.45 12.13 -14.80
CA LEU A 92 1.40 13.59 -14.70
C LEU A 92 2.36 14.29 -15.67
N ASN A 93 3.56 13.75 -15.85
CA ASN A 93 4.53 14.25 -16.84
C ASN A 93 3.99 14.07 -18.27
N GLU A 94 3.37 12.93 -18.59
CA GLU A 94 2.72 12.68 -19.87
C GLU A 94 1.52 13.60 -20.12
N ALA A 95 0.89 14.13 -19.07
CA ALA A 95 -0.14 15.16 -19.15
C ALA A 95 0.42 16.59 -19.28
N GLY A 96 1.74 16.76 -19.21
CA GLY A 96 2.44 18.04 -19.39
C GLY A 96 2.80 18.77 -18.08
N ILE A 97 2.66 18.14 -16.91
CA ILE A 97 3.07 18.72 -15.63
C ILE A 97 4.49 18.25 -15.34
N SER A 98 5.45 19.15 -15.42
CA SER A 98 6.85 18.87 -15.11
C SER A 98 7.10 18.69 -13.61
N ASN A 99 8.16 17.97 -13.23
CA ASN A 99 8.43 17.59 -11.84
C ASN A 99 8.58 18.79 -10.90
N GLU A 100 9.10 19.92 -11.37
CA GLU A 100 9.20 21.16 -10.59
C GLU A 100 7.84 21.77 -10.23
N ASN A 101 6.77 21.37 -10.93
CA ASN A 101 5.39 21.76 -10.63
C ASN A 101 4.61 20.67 -9.86
N ILE A 102 5.29 19.64 -9.37
CA ILE A 102 4.70 18.58 -8.57
C ILE A 102 5.23 18.68 -7.14
N THR A 103 4.32 18.75 -6.17
CA THR A 103 4.66 18.73 -4.75
C THR A 103 4.28 17.38 -4.14
N LEU A 104 5.24 16.73 -3.47
CA LEU A 104 4.97 15.56 -2.63
C LEU A 104 4.75 16.01 -1.18
N ILE A 105 3.66 15.57 -0.58
CA ILE A 105 3.32 15.85 0.83
C ILE A 105 3.20 14.53 1.57
N ALA A 106 3.98 14.38 2.64
CA ALA A 106 3.80 13.31 3.61
C ALA A 106 2.57 13.60 4.48
N ALA A 107 1.56 12.74 4.42
CA ALA A 107 0.33 12.81 5.23
C ALA A 107 0.57 12.25 6.63
N LEU A 108 1.32 13.00 7.45
CA LEU A 108 1.64 12.62 8.83
C LEU A 108 0.41 12.57 9.76
N GLY A 109 -0.61 13.39 9.48
CA GLY A 109 -1.73 13.56 10.40
C GLY A 109 -1.24 14.07 11.77
N ALA A 110 -1.39 13.25 12.81
CA ALA A 110 -0.92 13.53 14.17
C ALA A 110 0.42 12.83 14.52
N HIS A 111 1.04 12.14 13.56
CA HIS A 111 2.33 11.48 13.75
C HIS A 111 3.49 12.48 13.76
N GLN A 112 4.61 12.06 14.36
CA GLN A 112 5.85 12.84 14.46
C GLN A 112 6.93 12.30 13.53
#